data_AF-A0A9Q0VBT5-F1
#
_entry.id   AF-A0A9Q0VBT5-F1
#
_cell.length_a   1.000
_cell.length_b   1.000
_cell.length_c   1.000
_cell.angle_alpha   90.00
_cell.angle_beta   90.00
_cell.angle_gamma   90.00
#
_symmetry.space_group_name_H-M   'P 1'
#
loop_
_entity.id
_entity.type
_entity.pdbx_description
1 polymer ?
#
loop_
_entity_poly.entity_id
_entity_poly.type
_entity_poly.pdbx_seq_one_letter_code
_entity_poly.pdbx_strand_id
1 'polypeptide(L)'
;MAPAAVDDDDILKDEKNPPPLDEDDIALLKTYGLGPYSNSIKKEEKEIKDLAKKINDLRGIKESDTGLAAPSQWDLVSDKQMMQEEQPLQVARCTKIINPNTEDAKYVINVKQIAK
;
A
#
# COMPACT_ATOMS: atom_id res chain seq x y z
N MET A 1 38.33 -52.05 54.69
CA MET A 1 38.63 -50.81 53.96
C MET A 1 37.29 -50.30 53.42
N ALA A 2 36.65 -49.36 54.11
CA ALA A 2 35.35 -48.83 53.70
C ALA A 2 35.56 -47.77 52.60
N PRO A 3 34.74 -47.73 51.53
CA PRO A 3 34.78 -46.62 50.58
C PRO A 3 34.22 -45.36 51.26
N ALA A 4 34.96 -44.26 51.10
CA ALA A 4 34.61 -42.94 51.62
C ALA A 4 33.27 -42.48 51.04
N ALA A 5 32.43 -41.92 51.91
CA ALA A 5 31.25 -41.17 51.52
C ALA A 5 31.71 -39.98 50.67
N VAL A 6 31.22 -39.91 49.44
CA VAL A 6 31.24 -38.67 48.66
C VAL A 6 30.20 -37.75 49.30
N ASP A 7 30.68 -36.65 49.84
CA ASP A 7 29.89 -35.65 50.55
C ASP A 7 28.79 -35.05 49.65
N ASP A 8 27.53 -35.13 50.10
CA ASP A 8 26.32 -34.60 49.44
C ASP A 8 26.38 -33.07 49.17
N ASP A 9 27.35 -32.36 49.74
CA ASP A 9 27.51 -30.90 49.64
C ASP A 9 28.07 -30.39 48.30
N ASP A 10 28.64 -31.26 47.46
CA ASP A 10 29.10 -30.88 46.11
C ASP A 10 27.99 -31.00 45.04
N ILE A 11 26.86 -31.66 45.35
CA ILE A 11 25.71 -31.78 44.45
C ILE A 11 24.84 -30.50 44.49
N LEU A 12 24.87 -29.76 45.62
CA LEU A 12 24.00 -28.61 45.87
C LEU A 12 24.57 -27.25 45.43
N LYS A 13 25.84 -27.16 45.02
CA LYS A 13 26.48 -25.87 44.66
C LYS A 13 26.28 -25.43 43.21
N ASP A 14 25.81 -26.32 42.33
CA ASP A 14 25.53 -26.01 40.92
C ASP A 14 24.11 -25.46 40.66
N GLU A 15 23.35 -25.09 41.71
CA GLU A 15 22.00 -24.48 41.56
C GLU A 15 22.01 -23.00 41.15
N LYS A 16 23.15 -22.31 41.15
CA LYS A 16 23.19 -20.85 40.91
C LYS A 16 23.20 -20.42 39.45
N ASN A 17 23.38 -21.35 38.52
CA ASN A 17 23.24 -21.03 37.10
C ASN A 17 22.77 -22.30 36.38
N PRO A 18 21.45 -22.44 36.11
CA PRO A 18 20.95 -23.61 35.42
C PRO A 18 21.69 -23.78 34.08
N PRO A 19 22.01 -25.03 33.68
CA PRO A 19 22.65 -25.30 32.41
C PRO A 19 21.90 -24.59 31.27
N PRO A 20 22.61 -24.04 30.26
CA PRO A 20 21.95 -23.44 29.11
C PRO A 20 21.07 -24.50 28.44
N LEU A 21 19.85 -24.10 28.04
CA LEU A 21 18.92 -24.97 27.36
C LEU A 21 19.59 -25.59 26.12
N ASP A 22 19.41 -26.90 25.94
CA ASP A 22 19.89 -27.58 24.75
C ASP A 22 18.99 -27.30 23.53
N GLU A 23 19.44 -27.66 22.33
CA GLU A 23 18.69 -27.39 21.09
C GLU A 23 17.31 -28.07 21.08
N ASP A 24 17.20 -29.21 21.77
CA ASP A 24 15.97 -30.01 21.86
C ASP A 24 14.98 -29.40 22.86
N ASP A 25 15.45 -28.88 23.99
CA ASP A 25 14.69 -28.11 24.98
C ASP A 25 14.12 -26.84 24.35
N ILE A 26 14.94 -26.15 23.55
CA ILE A 26 14.53 -24.95 22.81
C ILE A 26 13.45 -25.29 21.78
N ALA A 27 13.59 -26.42 21.08
CA ALA A 27 12.59 -26.89 20.12
C ALA A 27 11.28 -27.26 20.83
N LEU A 28 11.35 -27.97 21.96
CA LEU A 28 10.19 -28.32 22.77
C LEU A 28 9.48 -27.06 23.28
N LEU A 29 10.19 -26.10 23.87
CA LEU A 29 9.61 -24.83 24.33
C LEU A 29 8.95 -24.03 23.19
N LYS A 30 9.55 -24.02 21.99
CA LYS A 30 8.97 -23.33 20.83
C LYS A 30 7.68 -23.99 20.36
N THR A 31 7.57 -25.31 20.46
CA THR A 31 6.36 -26.05 20.09
C THR A 31 5.30 -26.07 21.21
N TYR A 32 5.73 -25.92 22.47
CA TYR A 32 4.86 -25.94 23.64
C TYR A 32 3.98 -24.69 23.69
N GLY A 33 2.74 -24.82 23.25
CA GLY A 33 1.75 -23.73 23.18
C GLY A 33 1.41 -23.26 21.76
N LEU A 34 2.10 -23.77 20.72
CA LEU A 34 1.67 -23.57 19.33
C LEU A 34 0.61 -24.61 18.97
N GLY A 35 -0.61 -24.14 18.72
CA GLY A 35 -1.66 -25.00 18.16
C GLY A 35 -1.25 -25.56 16.78
N PRO A 36 -1.77 -26.74 16.37
CA PRO A 36 -1.37 -27.43 15.14
C PRO A 36 -1.52 -26.59 13.86
N TYR A 37 -2.33 -25.53 13.89
CA TYR A 37 -2.58 -24.62 12.77
C TYR A 37 -1.87 -23.26 12.89
N SER A 38 -1.15 -22.98 13.98
CA SER A 38 -0.57 -21.64 14.20
C SER A 38 0.46 -21.27 13.12
N ASN A 39 1.26 -22.23 12.67
CA ASN A 39 2.26 -22.02 11.63
C ASN A 39 1.65 -21.85 10.24
N SER A 40 0.58 -22.60 9.92
CA SER A 40 -0.14 -22.45 8.64
C SER A 40 -0.84 -21.10 8.55
N ILE A 41 -1.48 -20.64 9.63
CA ILE A 41 -2.14 -19.33 9.69
C ILE A 41 -1.11 -18.21 9.44
N LYS A 42 0.02 -18.22 10.15
CA LYS A 42 1.07 -17.19 9.95
C LYS A 42 1.64 -17.19 8.54
N LYS A 43 1.74 -18.38 7.91
CA LYS A 43 2.18 -18.51 6.53
C LYS A 43 1.17 -17.87 5.57
N GLU A 44 -0.12 -18.21 5.70
CA GLU A 44 -1.19 -17.62 4.87
C GLU A 44 -1.31 -16.11 5.06
N GLU A 45 -1.20 -15.60 6.30
CA GLU A 45 -1.20 -14.15 6.56
C GLU A 45 -0.06 -13.42 5.85
N LYS A 46 1.13 -14.05 5.80
CA LYS A 46 2.28 -13.50 5.07
C LYS A 46 2.02 -13.52 3.56
N GLU A 47 1.51 -14.62 3.03
CA GLU A 47 1.18 -14.76 1.60
C GLU A 47 0.11 -13.75 1.16
N ILE A 48 -0.93 -13.50 1.97
CA ILE A 48 -1.95 -12.48 1.71
C ILE A 48 -1.31 -11.07 1.63
N LYS A 49 -0.41 -10.74 2.56
CA LYS A 49 0.29 -9.44 2.56
C LYS A 49 1.19 -9.28 1.34
N ASP A 50 1.91 -10.34 0.96
CA ASP A 50 2.80 -10.31 -0.20
C ASP A 50 2.01 -10.22 -1.52
N LEU A 51 0.87 -10.91 -1.63
CA LEU A 51 -0.06 -10.76 -2.74
C LEU A 51 -0.64 -9.35 -2.83
N ALA A 52 -1.07 -8.77 -1.70
CA ALA A 52 -1.59 -7.40 -1.68
C ALA A 52 -0.55 -6.37 -2.14
N LYS A 53 0.72 -6.52 -1.72
CA LYS A 53 1.82 -5.68 -2.21
C LYS A 53 2.03 -5.85 -3.70
N LYS A 54 2.08 -7.10 -4.19
CA LYS A 54 2.24 -7.41 -5.62
C LYS A 54 1.10 -6.81 -6.46
N ILE A 55 -0.14 -6.85 -5.96
CA ILE A 55 -1.29 -6.23 -6.62
C ILE A 55 -1.11 -4.71 -6.68
N ASN A 56 -0.69 -4.07 -5.60
CA ASN A 56 -0.45 -2.61 -5.59
C ASN A 56 0.71 -2.20 -6.50
N ASP A 57 1.79 -2.97 -6.52
CA ASP A 57 2.94 -2.73 -7.41
C ASP A 57 2.55 -2.90 -8.89
N LEU A 58 1.75 -3.93 -9.21
CA LEU A 58 1.22 -4.16 -10.56
C LEU A 58 0.20 -3.09 -10.98
N ARG A 59 -0.64 -2.63 -10.06
CA ARG A 59 -1.59 -1.54 -10.31
C ARG A 59 -0.83 -0.27 -10.70
N GLY A 60 0.40 -0.08 -10.19
CA GLY A 60 1.26 1.06 -10.53
C GLY A 60 0.70 2.41 -10.08
N ILE A 61 -0.43 2.41 -9.36
CA ILE A 61 -1.10 3.62 -8.87
C ILE A 61 -0.53 3.90 -7.48
N LYS A 62 0.56 4.66 -7.46
CA LYS A 62 0.81 5.57 -6.34
C LYS A 62 -0.30 6.60 -6.45
N GLU A 63 -1.23 6.64 -5.49
CA GLU A 63 -2.29 7.65 -5.40
C GLU A 63 -1.64 9.03 -5.23
N SER A 64 -1.10 9.54 -6.32
CA SER A 64 -0.82 10.95 -6.49
C SER A 64 -2.17 11.51 -6.86
N ASP A 65 -2.77 12.25 -5.95
CA ASP A 65 -4.07 12.86 -6.13
C ASP A 65 -3.96 13.90 -7.24
N THR A 66 -4.09 13.45 -8.49
CA THR A 66 -4.04 14.29 -9.69
C THR A 66 -5.41 14.93 -9.97
N GLY A 67 -6.42 14.67 -9.13
CA GLY A 67 -7.80 15.08 -9.36
C GLY A 67 -8.47 14.41 -10.56
N LEU A 68 -7.84 13.39 -11.15
CA LEU A 68 -8.39 12.62 -12.27
C LEU A 68 -9.20 11.43 -11.76
N ALA A 69 -10.24 11.05 -12.51
CA ALA A 69 -10.98 9.82 -12.26
C ALA A 69 -10.06 8.59 -12.31
N ALA A 70 -10.44 7.49 -11.64
CA ALA A 70 -9.67 6.26 -11.69
C ALA A 70 -9.47 5.79 -13.14
N PRO A 71 -8.29 5.31 -13.56
CA PRO A 71 -8.02 4.91 -14.95
C PRO A 71 -8.97 3.84 -15.49
N SER A 72 -9.57 3.03 -14.62
CA SER A 72 -10.58 2.02 -14.98
C SER A 72 -11.92 2.62 -15.42
N GLN A 73 -12.14 3.90 -15.16
CA GLN A 73 -13.34 4.65 -15.54
C GLN A 73 -13.10 5.53 -16.77
N TRP A 74 -11.90 5.50 -17.36
CA TRP A 74 -11.58 6.32 -18.53
C TRP A 74 -12.16 5.66 -19.78
N ASP A 75 -12.83 6.46 -20.61
CA ASP A 75 -13.23 6.06 -21.96
C ASP A 75 -12.22 6.59 -22.96
N LEU A 76 -11.17 5.80 -23.18
CA LEU A 76 -10.07 6.13 -24.09
C LEU A 76 -10.52 6.43 -25.52
N VAL A 77 -11.65 5.87 -25.97
CA VAL A 77 -12.15 6.06 -27.33
C VAL A 77 -12.83 7.42 -27.44
N SER A 78 -13.72 7.71 -26.49
CA SER A 78 -14.38 9.02 -26.40
C SER A 78 -13.38 10.14 -26.13
N ASP A 79 -12.40 9.93 -25.24
CA ASP A 79 -11.36 10.91 -24.92
C ASP A 79 -10.52 11.25 -26.16
N LYS A 80 -10.16 10.22 -26.95
CA LYS A 80 -9.40 10.41 -28.18
C LYS A 80 -10.21 11.13 -29.25
N GLN A 81 -11.50 10.81 -29.38
CA GLN A 81 -12.38 11.48 -30.33
C GLN A 81 -12.57 12.95 -29.94
N MET A 82 -12.76 13.25 -28.66
CA MET A 82 -12.85 14.61 -28.14
C MET A 82 -11.58 15.41 -28.45
N MET A 83 -10.37 14.86 -28.22
CA MET A 83 -9.12 15.55 -28.58
C MET A 83 -8.92 15.76 -30.09
N GLN A 84 -9.57 14.96 -30.94
CA GLN A 84 -9.46 15.08 -32.38
C GLN A 84 -10.48 16.05 -32.98
N GLU A 85 -11.67 16.13 -32.38
CA GLU A 85 -12.75 17.05 -32.79
C GLU A 85 -12.58 18.45 -32.20
N GLU A 86 -12.14 18.55 -30.94
CA GLU A 86 -11.93 19.84 -30.28
C GLU A 86 -10.50 20.34 -30.47
N GLN A 87 -10.30 21.20 -31.46
CA GLN A 87 -9.09 22.03 -31.56
C GLN A 87 -8.97 22.93 -30.32
N PRO A 88 -7.74 23.21 -29.81
CA PRO A 88 -7.56 24.02 -28.62
C PRO A 88 -8.13 25.43 -28.83
N LEU A 89 -9.21 25.74 -28.09
CA LEU A 89 -9.90 27.01 -28.18
C LEU A 89 -9.22 28.08 -27.32
N GLN A 90 -9.07 29.28 -27.86
CA GLN A 90 -8.57 30.41 -27.08
C GLN A 90 -9.66 30.90 -26.12
N VAL A 91 -9.39 30.80 -24.82
CA VAL A 91 -10.34 31.22 -23.79
C VAL A 91 -10.41 32.74 -23.70
N ALA A 92 -11.63 33.29 -23.73
CA ALA A 92 -11.91 34.72 -23.61
C ALA A 92 -13.00 34.98 -22.55
N ARG A 93 -13.00 36.16 -21.94
CA ARG A 93 -14.05 36.56 -20.98
C ARG A 93 -15.12 37.37 -21.68
N CYS A 94 -16.37 36.92 -21.64
CA CYS A 94 -17.52 37.73 -22.05
C CYS A 94 -17.71 38.90 -21.08
N THR A 95 -17.73 40.12 -21.60
CA THR A 95 -17.90 41.36 -20.81
C THR A 95 -19.26 41.99 -21.01
N LYS A 96 -19.82 41.88 -22.22
CA LYS A 96 -21.12 42.44 -22.55
C LYS A 96 -21.81 41.60 -23.63
N ILE A 97 -23.12 41.46 -23.52
CA ILE A 97 -23.97 40.82 -24.51
C ILE A 97 -24.78 41.92 -25.19
N ILE A 98 -24.83 41.90 -26.52
CA ILE A 98 -25.60 42.83 -27.35
C ILE A 98 -26.70 42.01 -28.02
N ASN A 99 -27.96 42.43 -27.83
CA ASN A 99 -29.19 41.75 -28.25
C ASN A 99 -29.37 40.36 -27.61
N PRO A 100 -29.77 40.30 -26.32
CA PRO A 100 -30.15 39.04 -25.70
C PRO A 100 -31.42 38.47 -26.36
N ASN A 101 -31.48 37.14 -26.47
CA ASN A 101 -32.63 36.35 -26.99
C ASN A 101 -32.92 36.48 -28.50
N THR A 102 -31.95 36.88 -29.31
CA THR A 102 -32.04 36.83 -30.79
C THR A 102 -30.93 35.94 -31.37
N GLU A 103 -31.15 35.36 -32.54
CA GLU A 103 -30.15 34.51 -33.23
C GLU A 103 -28.86 35.29 -33.58
N ASP A 104 -28.95 36.61 -33.74
CA ASP A 104 -27.81 37.52 -33.96
C ASP A 104 -27.18 38.10 -32.67
N ALA A 105 -27.27 37.36 -31.55
CA ALA A 105 -26.65 37.80 -30.30
C ALA A 105 -25.14 37.99 -30.48
N LYS A 106 -24.65 39.22 -30.24
CA LYS A 106 -23.22 39.57 -30.34
C LYS A 106 -22.62 39.65 -28.95
N TYR A 107 -21.42 39.10 -28.79
CA TYR A 107 -20.72 39.08 -27.51
C TYR A 107 -19.45 39.93 -27.59
N VAL A 108 -19.32 40.89 -26.66
CA VAL A 108 -18.08 41.64 -26.47
C VAL A 108 -17.20 40.81 -25.55
N ILE A 109 -16.14 40.24 -26.14
CA ILE A 109 -15.18 39.40 -25.44
C ILE A 109 -13.88 40.15 -25.18
N ASN A 110 -13.23 39.87 -24.06
CA ASN A 110 -11.87 40.31 -23.76
C ASN A 110 -10.95 39.08 -23.76
N VAL A 111 -9.97 39.07 -24.66
CA VAL A 111 -9.01 37.99 -24.82
C VAL A 111 -7.72 38.35 -24.08
N LYS A 112 -7.27 37.49 -23.17
CA LYS A 112 -5.97 37.66 -22.50
C LYS A 112 -4.87 37.31 -23.50
N GLN A 113 -4.19 38.32 -24.07
CA GLN A 113 -3.05 38.07 -24.95
C GLN A 113 -1.92 37.42 -24.15
N ILE A 114 -1.59 36.18 -24.49
CA ILE A 114 -0.34 35.55 -24.10
C ILE A 114 0.65 35.98 -25.17
N ALA A 115 1.37 37.07 -24.91
CA ALA A 115 2.47 37.48 -25.76
C ALA A 115 3.54 36.37 -25.76
N LYS A 116 4.16 36.15 -26.93
CA LYS A 116 5.21 35.16 -27.13
C LYS A 116 6.55 35.69 -26.62
#